data_AF-A0A941VFF1-F1
#
_entry.id   AF-A0A941VFF1-F1
#
_cell.length_a   1.000
_cell.length_b   1.000
_cell.length_c   1.000
_cell.angle_alpha   90.00
_cell.angle_beta   90.00
_cell.angle_gamma   90.00
#
_symmetry.space_group_name_H-M   'P 1'
#
loop_
_entity.id
_entity.type
_entity.pdbx_description
1 polymer ?
#
loop_
_entity_poly.entity_id
_entity_poly.type
_entity_poly.pdbx_seq_one_letter_code
_entity_poly.pdbx_strand_id
1 'polypeptide(L)' 'MYRELPVWRSLMYVPVNVEKYVDKAHTRGADVIQLDIEDSVPPAEKAHARKLVEKNASRVRRGGADVV' A
#
# COMPACT_ATOMS: atom_id res chain seq x y z
N MET A 1 21.66 21.75 5.13
CA MET A 1 21.84 20.40 4.56
C MET A 1 20.48 19.93 4.10
N TYR A 2 20.27 19.74 2.80
CA TYR A 2 19.01 19.20 2.29
C TYR A 2 19.02 17.69 2.42
N ARG A 3 17.89 17.11 2.86
CA ARG A 3 17.68 15.66 2.87
C ARG A 3 17.38 15.23 1.44
N GLU A 4 18.11 14.25 0.93
CA GLU A 4 17.73 13.57 -0.30
C GLU A 4 16.37 12.90 -0.09
N LEU A 5 15.43 13.21 -0.98
CA LEU A 5 14.08 12.65 -0.99
C LEU A 5 13.99 11.61 -2.12
N PRO A 6 13.22 10.53 -1.92
CA PRO A 6 13.00 9.56 -2.98
C PRO A 6 12.24 10.22 -4.16
N VAL A 7 12.48 9.71 -5.36
CA VAL A 7 11.77 10.16 -6.57
C VAL A 7 10.53 9.28 -6.75
N TRP A 8 9.38 9.78 -6.31
CA TRP A 8 8.08 9.10 -6.45
C TRP A 8 7.27 9.71 -7.60
N ARG A 9 7.29 9.09 -8.78
CA ARG A 9 6.57 9.56 -9.97
C ARG A 9 5.13 9.06 -10.00
N SER A 10 4.85 7.95 -9.30
CA SER A 10 3.52 7.35 -9.21
C SER A 10 3.27 6.71 -7.83
N LEU A 11 2.08 6.98 -7.29
CA LEU A 11 1.58 6.40 -6.05
C LEU A 11 0.33 5.58 -6.38
N MET A 12 0.36 4.30 -6.02
CA MET A 12 -0.79 3.40 -6.16
C MET A 12 -1.46 3.20 -4.81
N TYR A 13 -2.70 3.68 -4.67
CA TYR A 13 -3.52 3.45 -3.50
C TYR A 13 -4.16 2.06 -3.56
N VAL A 14 -3.99 1.27 -2.51
CA VAL A 14 -4.45 -0.12 -2.43
C VAL A 14 -5.27 -0.31 -1.15
N PRO A 15 -6.59 -0.57 -1.25
CA PRO A 15 -7.41 -0.88 -0.08
C PRO A 15 -6.87 -2.14 0.60
N VAL A 16 -6.47 -2.02 1.85
CA VAL A 16 -5.82 -3.13 2.57
C VAL A 16 -6.74 -4.33 2.81
N ASN A 17 -8.06 -4.12 2.83
CA ASN A 17 -9.07 -5.17 3.02
C ASN A 17 -9.46 -5.91 1.73
N VAL A 18 -8.97 -5.51 0.54
CA VAL A 18 -9.30 -6.16 -0.73
C VAL A 18 -8.14 -7.03 -1.22
N GLU A 19 -8.19 -8.32 -0.89
CA GLU A 19 -7.08 -9.26 -1.09
C GLU A 19 -6.57 -9.32 -2.54
N LYS A 20 -7.47 -9.39 -3.53
CA LYS A 20 -7.09 -9.44 -4.95
C LYS A 20 -6.23 -8.24 -5.39
N TYR A 21 -6.39 -7.08 -4.75
CA TYR A 21 -5.61 -5.88 -5.06
C TYR A 21 -4.25 -5.94 -4.40
N VAL A 22 -4.20 -6.28 -3.11
CA VAL A 22 -2.95 -6.51 -2.37
C VAL A 22 -2.08 -7.54 -3.09
N ASP A 23 -2.65 -8.64 -3.57
CA ASP A 23 -1.91 -9.70 -4.24
C ASP A 23 -1.25 -9.28 -5.54
N LYS A 24 -1.85 -8.33 -6.27
CA LYS A 24 -1.36 -7.91 -7.59
C LYS A 24 -0.69 -6.54 -7.58
N ALA A 25 -0.75 -5.77 -6.49
CA ALA A 25 -0.21 -4.41 -6.44
C ALA A 25 1.28 -4.36 -6.82
N HIS A 26 2.07 -5.28 -6.28
CA HIS A 26 3.52 -5.39 -6.54
C HIS A 26 3.88 -5.63 -8.02
N THR A 27 2.94 -6.05 -8.87
CA THR A 27 3.19 -6.32 -10.30
C THR A 27 2.85 -5.14 -11.20
N ARG A 28 2.49 -3.97 -10.64
CA ARG A 28 1.98 -2.82 -11.41
C ARG A 28 3.02 -1.77 -11.75
N GLY A 29 4.22 -1.87 -11.20
CA GLY A 29 5.34 -0.97 -11.52
C GLY A 29 5.18 0.46 -10.99
N ALA A 30 4.38 0.66 -9.94
CA ALA A 30 4.34 1.94 -9.23
C ALA A 30 5.63 2.15 -8.43
N ASP A 31 6.06 3.41 -8.29
CA ASP A 31 7.20 3.73 -7.43
C ASP A 31 6.85 3.54 -5.95
N VAL A 32 5.57 3.79 -5.61
CA VAL A 32 5.03 3.66 -4.26
C VAL A 32 3.71 2.90 -4.28
N ILE A 33 3.53 2.02 -3.30
CA ILE A 33 2.24 1.41 -2.97
C ILE A 33 1.81 1.92 -1.60
N GLN A 34 0.71 2.67 -1.57
CA GLN A 34 0.11 3.18 -0.34
C GLN A 34 -1.01 2.24 0.11
N LEU A 35 -0.84 1.61 1.27
CA LEU A 35 -1.86 0.74 1.85
C LEU A 35 -2.92 1.60 2.54
N ASP A 36 -4.11 1.64 1.94
CA ASP A 36 -5.17 2.55 2.37
C ASP A 36 -6.08 1.92 3.43
N ILE A 37 -6.24 2.62 4.56
CA ILE A 37 -7.12 2.31 5.69
C ILE A 37 -8.24 3.35 5.87
N GLU A 38 -8.29 4.36 5.01
CA GLU A 38 -9.19 5.51 5.13
C GLU A 38 -10.44 5.34 4.24
N ASP A 39 -10.51 6.05 3.12
CA ASP A 39 -11.75 6.25 2.37
C ASP A 39 -12.10 5.08 1.45
N SER A 40 -11.11 4.27 1.05
CA SER A 40 -11.40 3.01 0.34
C SER A 40 -11.85 1.87 1.24
N VAL A 41 -11.92 2.09 2.56
CA VAL A 41 -12.31 1.08 3.55
C VAL A 41 -13.63 1.46 4.24
N PRO A 42 -14.69 0.62 4.13
CA PRO A 42 -15.94 0.86 4.84
C PRO A 42 -15.74 1.01 6.36
N PRO A 43 -16.50 1.88 7.04
CA PRO A 43 -16.33 2.13 8.49
C PRO A 43 -16.30 0.84 9.34
N ALA A 44 -17.14 -0.14 9.01
CA ALA A 44 -17.20 -1.44 9.69
C ALA A 44 -15.91 -2.26 9.57
N GLU A 45 -15.17 -2.08 8.48
CA GLU A 45 -13.95 -2.83 8.17
C GLU A 45 -12.68 -2.16 8.69
N LYS A 46 -12.74 -0.90 9.15
CA LYS A 46 -11.54 -0.14 9.56
C LYS A 46 -10.74 -0.84 10.67
N ALA A 47 -11.41 -1.50 11.60
CA ALA A 47 -10.75 -2.26 12.66
C ALA A 47 -10.03 -3.51 12.13
N HIS A 48 -10.61 -4.19 11.13
CA HIS A 48 -9.99 -5.33 10.48
C HIS A 48 -8.82 -4.90 9.58
N ALA A 49 -9.04 -3.88 8.75
CA ALA A 49 -8.05 -3.27 7.86
C ALA A 49 -6.75 -2.91 8.58
N ARG A 50 -6.83 -2.29 9.77
CA ARG A 50 -5.64 -1.96 10.59
C ARG A 50 -4.78 -3.18 10.94
N LYS A 51 -5.40 -4.34 11.21
CA LYS A 51 -4.68 -5.59 11.54
C LYS A 51 -4.00 -6.21 10.32
N LEU A 52 -4.42 -5.85 9.12
CA LEU A 52 -3.91 -6.40 7.87
C LEU A 52 -2.69 -5.65 7.33
N VAL A 53 -2.43 -4.41 7.78
CA VAL A 53 -1.36 -3.55 7.24
C VAL A 53 0.00 -4.21 7.29
N GLU A 54 0.43 -4.70 8.47
CA GLU A 54 1.74 -5.33 8.65
C GLU A 54 1.92 -6.55 7.75
N LYS A 55 0.91 -7.44 7.73
CA LYS A 55 0.90 -8.63 6.86
C LYS A 55 0.99 -8.22 5.39
N ASN A 56 0.23 -7.23 4.96
CA ASN A 56 0.11 -6.86 3.56
C ASN A 56 1.29 -6.00 3.06
N ALA A 57 1.96 -5.25 3.92
CA ALA A 57 3.15 -4.47 3.58
C ALA A 57 4.26 -5.38 3.00
N SER A 58 4.50 -6.53 3.63
CA SER A 58 5.45 -7.52 3.14
C SER A 58 5.07 -8.09 1.76
N ARG A 59 3.76 -8.24 1.49
CA ARG A 59 3.25 -8.76 0.21
C ARG A 59 3.46 -7.77 -0.92
N VAL A 60 3.16 -6.49 -0.69
CA VAL A 60 3.22 -5.47 -1.74
C VAL A 60 4.64 -5.00 -2.03
N ARG A 61 5.56 -5.07 -1.05
CA ARG A 61 6.98 -4.72 -1.23
C ARG A 61 7.74 -5.64 -2.19
N ARG A 62 7.23 -6.83 -2.51
CA ARG A 62 7.91 -7.83 -3.36
C ARG A 62 8.33 -7.30 -4.74
N GLY A 63 7.71 -6.23 -5.22
CA GLY A 63 8.01 -5.60 -6.52
C GLY A 63 9.05 -4.49 -6.47
N GLY A 64 9.63 -4.19 -5.31
CA GLY A 64 10.65 -3.14 -5.14
C GLY A 64 10.10 -1.71 -4.97
N ALA A 65 8.77 -1.54 -4.99
CA ALA A 65 8.13 -0.26 -4.66
C ALA A 65 8.35 0.09 -3.18
N ASP A 66 8.44 1.38 -2.89
CA ASP A 66 8.29 1.87 -1.53
C ASP A 66 6.87 1.58 -1.04
N VAL A 67 6.73 1.30 0.26
CA VAL A 67 5.44 1.00 0.87
C VAL A 67 5.21 2.00 1.98
N VAL A 68 4.08 2.69 1.92
CA VAL A 68 3.66 3.74 2.86
C VAL A 68 2.28 3.48 3.41
#